data_AF-A0A438EU26-F1
#
_entry.id   AF-A0A438EU26-F1
#
_cell.length_a   1.000
_cell.length_b   1.000
_cell.length_c   1.000
_cell.angle_alpha   90.00
_cell.angle_beta   90.00
_cell.angle_gamma   90.00
#
_symmetry.space_group_name_H-M   'P 1'
#
loop_
_entity.id
_entity.type
_entity.pdbx_description
1 polymer ?
#
loop_
_entity_poly.entity_id
_entity_poly.type
_entity_poly.pdbx_seq_one_letter_code
_entity_poly.pdbx_strand_id
1 'polypeptide(L)'
;MVDFVSSLGNYLGSVGAFDFYEFPSLDRLSMVSEEDFREAGFGYRAKYIIGTVKALQSKSGGGIEWLASLREMDLQEVVDALSTLPGVGPKVAACIALFSLDQHHAIPVDTHVWQVNILRICLAIIIKVLMELFHLSLIWCLL
;
A
#
# COMPACT_ATOMS: atom_id res chain seq x y z
N MET A 1 -13.71 7.04 -12.74
CA MET A 1 -13.23 5.92 -11.89
C MET A 1 -13.30 6.28 -10.42
N VAL A 2 -12.58 7.32 -9.96
CA VAL A 2 -12.65 7.77 -8.55
C VAL A 2 -14.04 8.32 -8.23
N ASP A 3 -14.66 9.06 -9.16
CA ASP A 3 -16.02 9.59 -8.99
C ASP A 3 -17.08 8.50 -8.76
N PHE A 4 -16.90 7.33 -9.38
CA PHE A 4 -17.78 6.18 -9.15
C PHE A 4 -17.69 5.73 -7.68
N VAL A 5 -16.47 5.54 -7.16
CA VAL A 5 -16.29 5.12 -5.76
C VAL A 5 -16.80 6.19 -4.80
N SER A 6 -16.51 7.46 -5.07
CA SER A 6 -17.03 8.58 -4.28
C SER A 6 -18.56 8.60 -4.25
N SER A 7 -19.22 8.33 -5.39
CA SER A 7 -20.69 8.31 -5.46
C SER A 7 -21.37 7.22 -4.62
N LEU A 8 -20.63 6.20 -4.18
CA LEU A 8 -21.13 5.14 -3.29
C LEU A 8 -21.18 5.59 -1.81
N GLY A 9 -20.51 6.69 -1.48
CA GLY A 9 -20.46 7.27 -0.16
C GLY A 9 -21.66 8.15 0.16
N ASN A 10 -21.75 8.59 1.43
CA ASN A 10 -22.78 9.53 1.84
C ASN A 10 -22.45 10.92 1.28
N TYR A 11 -23.44 11.61 0.73
CA TYR A 11 -23.28 12.98 0.26
C TYR A 11 -23.08 13.94 1.44
N LEU A 12 -22.04 14.78 1.34
CA LEU A 12 -21.64 15.76 2.37
C LEU A 12 -22.13 17.17 2.06
N GLY A 13 -22.22 17.53 0.78
CA GLY A 13 -22.57 18.89 0.35
C GLY A 13 -21.93 19.25 -0.99
N SER A 14 -22.27 20.45 -1.49
CA SER A 14 -21.70 21.01 -2.73
C SER A 14 -20.93 22.29 -2.44
N VAL A 15 -19.79 22.46 -3.12
CA VAL A 15 -19.03 23.71 -3.14
C VAL A 15 -18.87 24.15 -4.59
N GLY A 16 -19.58 25.22 -4.97
CA GLY A 16 -19.65 25.65 -6.36
C GLY A 16 -20.36 24.61 -7.22
N ALA A 17 -19.65 24.07 -8.21
CA ALA A 17 -20.17 23.05 -9.14
C ALA A 17 -19.72 21.61 -8.77
N PHE A 18 -19.12 21.42 -7.60
CA PHE A 18 -18.57 20.13 -7.18
C PHE A 18 -19.35 19.56 -5.99
N ASP A 19 -19.75 18.30 -6.12
CA ASP A 19 -20.38 17.52 -5.07
C ASP A 19 -19.35 16.70 -4.31
N PHE A 20 -19.46 16.69 -2.98
CA PHE A 20 -18.56 15.97 -2.10
C PHE A 20 -19.29 14.82 -1.41
N TYR A 21 -18.57 13.69 -1.32
CA TYR A 21 -19.06 12.47 -0.72
C TYR A 21 -18.00 11.91 0.24
N GLU A 22 -18.44 11.25 1.29
CA GLU A 22 -17.57 10.45 2.15
C GLU A 22 -16.98 9.28 1.35
N PHE A 23 -15.86 8.74 1.81
CA PHE A 23 -15.41 7.46 1.29
C PHE A 23 -16.41 6.36 1.73
N PRO A 24 -16.85 5.47 0.83
CA PRO A 24 -17.87 4.47 1.15
C PRO A 24 -17.41 3.50 2.24
N SER A 25 -18.34 3.08 3.09
CA SER A 25 -18.09 2.04 4.09
C SER A 25 -17.89 0.67 3.43
N LEU A 26 -17.31 -0.28 4.18
CA LEU A 26 -17.15 -1.66 3.70
C LEU A 26 -18.49 -2.30 3.33
N ASP A 27 -19.56 -2.01 4.08
CA ASP A 27 -20.90 -2.52 3.80
C ASP A 27 -21.44 -1.98 2.47
N ARG A 28 -21.25 -0.69 2.20
CA ARG A 28 -21.65 -0.08 0.91
C ARG A 28 -20.87 -0.69 -0.24
N LEU A 29 -19.55 -0.84 -0.10
CA LEU A 29 -18.70 -1.46 -1.11
C LEU A 29 -19.05 -2.93 -1.35
N SER A 30 -19.54 -3.64 -0.34
CA SER A 30 -19.93 -5.05 -0.46
C SER A 30 -21.21 -5.28 -1.27
N MET A 31 -22.03 -4.24 -1.45
CA MET A 31 -23.25 -4.30 -2.25
C MET A 31 -23.00 -4.13 -3.76
N VAL A 32 -21.79 -3.68 -4.14
CA VAL A 32 -21.42 -3.44 -5.53
C VAL A 32 -20.83 -4.69 -6.15
N SER A 33 -21.19 -5.01 -7.39
CA SER A 33 -20.68 -6.18 -8.08
C SER A 33 -19.32 -5.94 -8.74
N GLU A 34 -18.60 -7.02 -9.08
CA GLU A 34 -17.38 -6.89 -9.88
C GLU A 34 -17.64 -6.27 -11.26
N GLU A 35 -18.82 -6.54 -11.84
CA GLU A 35 -19.24 -6.02 -13.14
C GLU A 35 -19.40 -4.50 -13.10
N ASP A 36 -20.06 -3.95 -12.07
CA ASP A 36 -20.20 -2.50 -11.87
C ASP A 36 -18.82 -1.81 -11.81
N PHE A 37 -17.86 -2.40 -11.08
CA PHE A 37 -16.50 -1.88 -11.05
C PHE A 37 -15.78 -2.00 -12.40
N ARG A 38 -16.04 -3.05 -13.18
CA ARG A 38 -15.47 -3.20 -14.52
C ARG A 38 -16.04 -2.15 -15.48
N GLU A 39 -17.34 -1.92 -15.45
CA GLU A 39 -18.03 -0.87 -16.23
C GLU A 39 -17.54 0.53 -15.82
N ALA A 40 -17.26 0.75 -14.53
CA ALA A 40 -16.65 1.97 -14.01
C ALA A 40 -15.15 2.14 -14.37
N GLY A 41 -14.58 1.19 -15.12
CA GLY A 41 -13.24 1.26 -15.70
C GLY A 41 -12.10 0.68 -14.86
N PHE A 42 -12.38 0.02 -13.73
CA PHE A 42 -11.33 -0.54 -12.86
C PHE A 42 -10.59 -1.74 -13.47
N GLY A 43 -11.15 -2.34 -14.53
CA GLY A 43 -10.55 -3.47 -15.24
C GLY A 43 -10.29 -4.65 -14.31
N TYR A 44 -9.10 -5.25 -14.40
CA TYR A 44 -8.75 -6.41 -13.56
C TYR A 44 -8.70 -6.10 -12.05
N ARG A 45 -8.58 -4.82 -11.66
CA ARG A 45 -8.57 -4.41 -10.25
C ARG A 45 -9.94 -4.51 -9.59
N ALA A 46 -11.02 -4.56 -10.37
CA ALA A 46 -12.37 -4.79 -9.86
C ALA A 46 -12.43 -6.05 -8.97
N LYS A 47 -11.81 -7.14 -9.43
CA LYS A 47 -11.69 -8.40 -8.68
C LYS A 47 -10.97 -8.21 -7.33
N TYR A 48 -9.94 -7.37 -7.29
CA TYR A 48 -9.16 -7.12 -6.07
C TYR A 48 -9.95 -6.31 -5.05
N ILE A 49 -10.71 -5.31 -5.51
CA ILE A 49 -11.55 -4.47 -4.63
C ILE A 49 -12.59 -5.36 -3.94
N ILE A 50 -13.37 -6.12 -4.72
CA ILE A 50 -14.37 -7.04 -4.18
C ILE A 50 -13.75 -8.10 -3.26
N GLY A 51 -12.61 -8.68 -3.67
CA GLY A 51 -11.89 -9.65 -2.85
C GLY A 51 -11.41 -9.06 -1.52
N THR A 52 -10.90 -7.83 -1.53
CA THR A 52 -10.40 -7.13 -0.34
C THR A 52 -11.53 -6.76 0.61
N VAL A 53 -12.66 -6.28 0.10
CA VAL A 53 -13.85 -5.97 0.93
C VAL A 53 -14.31 -7.23 1.67
N LYS A 54 -14.44 -8.35 0.97
CA LYS A 54 -14.81 -9.64 1.58
C LYS A 54 -13.79 -10.13 2.61
N ALA A 55 -12.49 -10.01 2.28
CA ALA A 55 -11.42 -10.39 3.19
C ALA A 55 -11.43 -9.56 4.47
N LEU A 56 -11.65 -8.24 4.36
CA LEU A 56 -11.73 -7.31 5.49
C LEU A 56 -12.97 -7.57 6.36
N GLN A 57 -14.15 -7.76 5.76
CA GLN A 57 -15.37 -8.11 6.50
C GLN A 57 -15.23 -9.42 7.28
N SER A 58 -14.36 -10.33 6.84
CA SER A 58 -14.06 -11.60 7.52
C SER A 58 -13.03 -11.47 8.67
N LYS A 59 -12.41 -10.30 8.86
CA LYS A 59 -11.48 -10.04 9.97
C LYS A 59 -12.24 -9.63 11.24
N SER A 60 -11.53 -9.65 12.38
CA SER A 60 -12.06 -9.15 13.65
C SER A 60 -12.56 -7.70 13.53
N GLY A 61 -13.64 -7.39 14.25
CA GLY A 61 -14.26 -6.06 14.28
C GLY A 61 -14.68 -5.52 12.91
N GLY A 62 -15.06 -6.40 11.98
CA GLY A 62 -15.52 -6.01 10.64
C GLY A 62 -14.42 -5.38 9.77
N GLY A 63 -13.16 -5.65 10.06
CA GLY A 63 -12.00 -5.15 9.32
C GLY A 63 -11.47 -3.82 9.79
N ILE A 64 -12.31 -2.93 10.34
CA ILE A 64 -11.87 -1.62 10.85
C ILE A 64 -10.97 -1.78 12.08
N GLU A 65 -11.39 -2.61 13.04
CA GLU A 65 -10.59 -2.90 14.23
C GLU A 65 -9.27 -3.59 13.87
N TRP A 66 -9.31 -4.55 12.93
CA TRP A 66 -8.10 -5.19 12.42
C TRP A 66 -7.14 -4.18 11.78
N LEU A 67 -7.62 -3.30 10.91
CA LEU A 67 -6.80 -2.24 10.30
C LEU A 67 -6.21 -1.28 11.34
N ALA A 68 -6.99 -0.92 12.38
CA ALA A 68 -6.51 -0.07 13.47
C ALA A 68 -5.40 -0.77 14.28
N SER A 69 -5.54 -2.07 14.54
CA SER A 69 -4.54 -2.85 15.29
C SER A 69 -3.17 -2.91 14.62
N LEU A 70 -3.11 -2.75 13.29
CA LEU A 70 -1.84 -2.73 12.54
C LEU A 70 -0.95 -1.53 12.89
N ARG A 71 -1.49 -0.46 13.49
CA ARG A 71 -0.68 0.70 13.92
C ARG A 71 0.32 0.36 15.03
N GLU A 72 0.00 -0.64 15.84
CA GLU A 72 0.81 -1.06 16.98
C GLU A 72 1.82 -2.17 16.63
N MET A 73 1.88 -2.58 15.36
CA MET A 73 2.76 -3.66 14.88
C MET A 73 4.02 -3.11 14.21
N ASP A 74 5.05 -3.96 14.11
CA ASP A 74 6.27 -3.61 13.38
C ASP A 74 6.03 -3.56 11.87
N LEU A 75 6.75 -2.70 11.15
CA LEU A 75 6.55 -2.48 9.71
C LEU A 75 6.55 -3.76 8.89
N GLN A 76 7.45 -4.71 9.19
CA GLN A 76 7.52 -5.97 8.45
C GLN A 76 6.22 -6.78 8.63
N GLU A 77 5.71 -6.86 9.85
CA GLU A 77 4.46 -7.55 10.16
C GLU A 77 3.25 -6.85 9.51
N VAL A 78 3.24 -5.51 9.52
CA VAL A 78 2.22 -4.71 8.82
C VAL A 78 2.21 -5.01 7.33
N VAL A 79 3.39 -5.03 6.70
CA VAL A 79 3.51 -5.32 5.27
C VAL A 79 3.05 -6.74 4.95
N ASP A 80 3.44 -7.72 5.77
CA ASP A 80 3.05 -9.12 5.59
C ASP A 80 1.54 -9.31 5.78
N ALA A 81 0.97 -8.68 6.81
CA ALA A 81 -0.46 -8.72 7.10
C ALA A 81 -1.30 -8.09 5.98
N LEU A 82 -0.92 -6.90 5.50
CA LEU A 82 -1.59 -6.21 4.40
C LEU A 82 -1.46 -6.97 3.07
N SER A 83 -0.31 -7.61 2.83
CA SER A 83 -0.07 -8.40 1.62
C SER A 83 -0.93 -9.67 1.53
N THR A 84 -1.63 -10.04 2.60
CA THR A 84 -2.66 -11.11 2.54
C THR A 84 -3.93 -10.68 1.81
N LEU A 85 -4.14 -9.36 1.62
CA LEU A 85 -5.32 -8.84 0.94
C LEU A 85 -5.18 -8.97 -0.59
N PRO A 86 -6.24 -9.37 -1.32
CA PRO A 86 -6.19 -9.53 -2.76
C PRO A 86 -5.75 -8.25 -3.50
N GLY A 87 -4.67 -8.34 -4.28
CA GLY A 87 -4.16 -7.21 -5.06
C GLY A 87 -3.27 -6.24 -4.27
N VAL A 88 -3.01 -6.51 -2.99
CA VAL A 88 -2.05 -5.76 -2.17
C VAL A 88 -0.70 -6.50 -2.18
N GLY A 89 0.29 -5.91 -2.83
CA GLY A 89 1.68 -6.37 -2.77
C GLY A 89 2.55 -5.46 -1.89
N PRO A 90 3.86 -5.76 -1.75
CA PRO A 90 4.76 -5.04 -0.85
C PRO A 90 4.77 -3.52 -1.06
N LYS A 91 4.72 -3.06 -2.32
CA LYS A 91 4.64 -1.64 -2.67
C LYS A 91 3.37 -0.99 -2.12
N VAL A 92 2.22 -1.62 -2.34
CA VAL A 92 0.91 -1.08 -1.92
C VAL A 92 0.79 -1.13 -0.40
N ALA A 93 1.23 -2.23 0.21
CA ALA A 93 1.30 -2.36 1.67
C ALA A 93 2.18 -1.28 2.29
N ALA A 94 3.37 -1.01 1.74
CA ALA A 94 4.23 0.07 2.19
C ALA A 94 3.60 1.46 2.01
N CYS A 95 2.83 1.70 0.94
CA CYS A 95 2.07 2.96 0.80
C CYS A 95 1.02 3.10 1.91
N ILE A 96 0.28 2.04 2.22
CA ILE A 96 -0.74 2.05 3.29
C ILE A 96 -0.06 2.27 4.65
N ALA A 97 1.06 1.58 4.89
CA ALA A 97 1.83 1.74 6.11
C ALA A 97 2.30 3.18 6.31
N LEU A 98 2.86 3.79 5.26
CA LEU A 98 3.39 5.15 5.28
C LEU A 98 2.29 6.22 5.45
N PHE A 99 1.18 6.10 4.71
CA PHE A 99 0.18 7.18 4.64
C PHE A 99 -0.99 7.03 5.63
N SER A 100 -1.21 5.83 6.18
CA SER A 100 -2.41 5.54 6.98
C SER A 100 -2.15 4.84 8.31
N LEU A 101 -0.96 4.30 8.55
CA LEU A 101 -0.61 3.53 9.75
C LEU A 101 0.59 4.09 10.53
N ASP A 102 0.93 5.37 10.32
CA ASP A 102 1.96 6.11 11.09
C ASP A 102 3.39 5.52 10.98
N GLN A 103 3.65 4.64 10.00
CA GLN A 103 4.96 4.03 9.75
C GLN A 103 5.85 4.95 8.88
N HIS A 104 6.31 6.07 9.43
CA HIS A 104 7.06 7.11 8.68
C HIS A 104 8.38 6.64 8.05
N HIS A 105 8.91 5.49 8.46
CA HIS A 105 10.12 4.89 7.92
C HIS A 105 9.85 3.89 6.77
N ALA A 106 8.59 3.65 6.42
CA ALA A 106 8.21 2.80 5.29
C ALA A 106 8.54 3.49 3.96
N ILE A 107 9.27 2.80 3.08
CA ILE A 107 9.63 3.32 1.76
C ILE A 107 8.95 2.47 0.68
N PRO A 108 7.83 2.93 0.08
CA PRO A 108 7.21 2.22 -1.01
C PRO A 108 8.08 2.31 -2.27
N VAL A 109 8.67 1.19 -2.68
CA VAL A 109 9.51 1.11 -3.88
C VAL A 109 8.66 0.70 -5.08
N ASP A 110 8.51 1.59 -6.04
CA ASP A 110 7.96 1.29 -7.37
C ASP A 110 9.02 1.42 -8.47
N THR A 111 8.63 1.25 -9.74
CA THR A 111 9.55 1.36 -10.88
C THR A 111 10.20 2.74 -10.99
N HIS A 112 9.52 3.82 -10.58
CA HIS A 112 10.08 5.17 -10.62
C HIS A 112 11.10 5.37 -9.50
N VAL A 113 10.78 4.94 -8.27
CA VAL A 113 11.74 4.91 -7.16
C VAL A 113 12.94 4.05 -7.53
N TRP A 114 12.73 2.92 -8.20
CA TRP A 114 13.80 2.06 -8.66
C TRP A 114 14.69 2.74 -9.71
N GLN A 115 14.11 3.46 -10.68
CA GLN A 115 14.85 4.26 -11.66
C GLN A 115 15.67 5.39 -11.00
N VAL A 116 15.12 6.05 -9.97
CA VAL A 116 15.82 7.07 -9.20
C VAL A 116 16.92 6.46 -8.32
N ASN A 117 16.70 5.25 -7.78
CA ASN A 117 17.66 4.55 -6.94
C ASN A 117 18.78 3.85 -7.71
N ILE A 118 18.60 3.42 -8.95
CA ILE A 118 19.70 2.86 -9.75
C ILE A 118 20.87 3.85 -9.86
N LEU A 119 20.59 5.16 -9.95
CA LEU A 119 21.66 6.15 -9.99
C LEU A 119 22.39 6.36 -8.65
N ARG A 120 21.75 6.07 -7.48
CA ARG A 120 22.29 6.43 -6.15
C ARG A 120 22.62 5.22 -5.26
N ILE A 121 21.80 4.18 -5.27
CA ILE A 121 22.01 2.95 -4.51
C ILE A 121 23.09 2.06 -5.14
N CYS A 122 23.18 1.95 -6.48
CA CYS A 122 24.30 1.22 -7.08
C CYS A 122 25.64 1.82 -6.63
N LEU A 123 25.75 3.15 -6.55
CA LEU A 123 26.97 3.79 -6.07
C LEU A 123 27.23 3.51 -4.57
N ALA A 124 26.19 3.57 -3.72
CA ALA A 124 26.34 3.29 -2.29
C ALA A 124 26.63 1.82 -1.97
N ILE A 125 26.01 0.87 -2.68
CA ILE A 125 26.30 -0.57 -2.56
C ILE A 125 27.67 -0.88 -3.13
N ILE A 126 28.05 -0.33 -4.28
CA ILE A 126 29.41 -0.47 -4.84
C ILE A 126 30.43 0.10 -3.86
N ILE A 127 30.21 1.28 -3.28
CA ILE A 127 31.11 1.88 -2.28
C ILE A 127 31.17 1.01 -1.02
N LYS A 128 30.04 0.49 -0.51
CA LYS A 128 30.02 -0.35 0.69
C LYS A 128 30.70 -1.70 0.47
N VAL A 129 30.48 -2.32 -0.69
CA VAL A 129 31.18 -3.56 -1.11
C VAL A 129 32.67 -3.28 -1.35
N LEU A 130 33.05 -2.17 -1.98
CA LEU A 130 34.46 -1.78 -2.13
C LEU A 130 35.12 -1.49 -0.77
N MET A 131 34.43 -0.83 0.16
CA MET A 131 34.95 -0.54 1.49
C MET A 131 35.14 -1.82 2.31
N GLU A 132 34.21 -2.77 2.25
CA GLU A 132 34.38 -4.08 2.92
C GLU A 132 35.52 -4.90 2.30
N LEU A 133 35.65 -4.90 0.96
CA LEU A 133 36.77 -5.56 0.27
C LEU A 133 38.14 -4.91 0.60
N PHE A 134 38.20 -3.58 0.77
CA PHE A 134 39.41 -2.89 1.22
C PHE A 134 39.76 -3.18 2.68
N HIS A 135 38.77 -3.35 3.55
CA HIS A 135 39.01 -3.70 4.95
C HIS A 135 39.54 -5.13 5.09
N LEU A 136 39.06 -6.05 4.24
CA LEU A 136 39.55 -7.43 4.16
C LEU A 136 40.97 -7.52 3.60
N SER A 137 41.37 -6.68 2.64
CA SER A 137 42.74 -6.70 2.09
C SER A 137 43.80 -6.15 3.05
N LEU A 138 43.47 -5.15 3.88
CA LEU A 138 44.37 -4.61 4.91
C LEU A 138 44.64 -5.61 6.05
N ILE A 139 43.67 -6.46 6.39
CA ILE A 139 43.81 -7.49 7.42
C ILE A 139 44.76 -8.61 6.97
N TRP A 140 44.82 -8.92 5.66
CA TRP A 140 45.76 -9.89 5.09
C TRP A 140 47.17 -9.34 4.85
N CYS A 141 47.37 -8.02 4.94
CA CYS A 141 48.68 -7.39 4.77
C CYS A 141 49.46 -7.21 6.10
N LEU A 142 48.82 -7.52 7.23
CA LEU A 142 49.34 -7.41 8.60
C LEU A 142 49.51 -8.78 9.31
N LEU A 143 49.31 -9.88 8.59
CA LEU A 143 49.62 -11.27 8.98
C LEU A 143 50.72 -11.81 8.08
#